data_AF-A0A5N6PBY6-F1
#
_entry.id   AF-A0A5N6PBY6-F1
#
_cell.length_a   1.000
_cell.length_b   1.000
_cell.length_c   1.000
_cell.angle_alpha   90.00
_cell.angle_beta   90.00
_cell.angle_gamma   90.00
#
_symmetry.space_group_name_H-M   'P 1'
#
loop_
_entity.id
_entity.type
_entity.pdbx_description
1 polymer ?
#
loop_
_entity_poly.entity_id
_entity_poly.type
_entity_poly.pdbx_seq_one_letter_code
_entity_poly.pdbx_strand_id
1 'polypeptide(L)'
;MELRNSDVNQWKEALSLYDSRIESMSKPDLVSLDHFYCKQLPSIIHERNPNPHITTLELSKLMQWKLTRGKWRPRLLDFVSSLDEETVKCASQKAFKSLPEISKAITELTVLKGVGPATASAVLAAYAPDVAPFMSDEAMVAALGNSKEYTLKQYLVFVDKLQAKAKVSFRLTVARNGKY
;
A
#
# COMPACT_ATOMS: atom_id res chain seq x y z
N MET A 1 5.80 -16.12 12.47
CA MET A 1 4.37 -15.95 12.16
C MET A 1 4.19 -16.27 10.68
N GLU A 2 3.16 -17.04 10.32
CA GLU A 2 2.89 -17.49 8.94
C GLU A 2 1.44 -17.16 8.58
N LEU A 3 1.19 -16.83 7.31
CA LEU A 3 -0.16 -16.60 6.76
C LEU A 3 -0.89 -17.95 6.63
N ARG A 4 -1.34 -18.50 7.76
CA ARG A 4 -1.82 -19.90 7.84
C ARG A 4 -3.17 -20.13 7.14
N ASN A 5 -4.04 -19.13 7.11
CA ASN A 5 -5.38 -19.29 6.56
C ASN A 5 -5.36 -19.20 5.01
N SER A 6 -5.80 -20.24 4.32
CA SER A 6 -5.94 -20.27 2.84
C SER A 6 -7.39 -20.33 2.39
N ASP A 7 -8.36 -20.18 3.30
CA ASP A 7 -9.79 -20.21 2.98
C ASP A 7 -10.27 -18.87 2.43
N VAL A 8 -10.55 -18.84 1.12
CA VAL A 8 -10.97 -17.62 0.42
C VAL A 8 -12.26 -17.03 0.99
N ASN A 9 -13.17 -17.84 1.52
CA ASN A 9 -14.42 -17.31 2.08
C ASN A 9 -14.15 -16.51 3.36
N GLN A 10 -13.25 -16.99 4.22
CA GLN A 10 -12.83 -16.26 5.41
C GLN A 10 -12.09 -14.96 5.05
N TRP A 11 -11.30 -14.95 3.98
CA TRP A 11 -10.68 -13.72 3.47
C TRP A 11 -11.71 -12.72 2.94
N LYS A 12 -12.72 -13.19 2.20
CA LYS A 12 -13.83 -12.34 1.72
C LYS A 12 -14.65 -11.77 2.87
N GLU A 13 -14.97 -12.60 3.87
CA GLU A 13 -15.69 -12.17 5.06
C GLU A 13 -14.89 -11.11 5.83
N ALA A 14 -13.61 -11.37 6.11
CA ALA A 14 -12.73 -10.39 6.76
C ALA A 14 -12.66 -9.06 5.99
N LEU A 15 -12.59 -9.11 4.65
CA LEU A 15 -12.59 -7.92 3.79
C LEU A 15 -13.94 -7.18 3.83
N SER A 16 -15.07 -7.90 3.88
CA SER A 16 -16.40 -7.28 3.98
C SER A 16 -16.62 -6.52 5.29
N LEU A 17 -15.89 -6.88 6.34
CA LEU A 17 -15.92 -6.19 7.64
C LEU A 17 -15.00 -4.96 7.68
N TYR A 18 -14.22 -4.68 6.63
CA TYR A 18 -13.19 -3.65 6.67
C TYR A 18 -13.73 -2.25 6.99
N ASP A 19 -14.82 -1.82 6.34
CA ASP A 19 -15.38 -0.49 6.54
C ASP A 19 -15.86 -0.29 7.99
N SER A 20 -16.55 -1.28 8.56
CA SER A 20 -16.99 -1.22 9.97
C SER A 20 -15.81 -1.25 10.95
N ARG A 21 -14.69 -1.90 10.59
CA ARG A 21 -13.46 -1.84 11.39
C ARG A 21 -12.86 -0.44 11.36
N ILE A 22 -12.80 0.22 10.21
CA ILE A 22 -12.30 1.59 10.09
C ILE A 22 -13.15 2.56 10.91
N GLU A 23 -14.48 2.44 10.85
CA GLU A 23 -15.40 3.24 11.67
C GLU A 23 -15.20 3.02 13.18
N SER A 24 -14.99 1.77 13.59
CA SER A 24 -14.80 1.40 15.01
C SER A 24 -13.50 1.94 15.63
N MET A 25 -12.54 2.40 14.83
CA MET A 25 -11.30 2.98 15.35
C MET A 25 -11.51 4.38 15.96
N SER A 26 -12.65 5.04 15.65
CA SER A 26 -13.04 6.35 16.21
C SER A 26 -11.95 7.41 16.15
N LYS A 27 -11.11 7.39 15.10
CA LYS A 27 -10.07 8.40 14.85
C LYS A 27 -10.63 9.52 13.97
N PRO A 28 -10.34 10.80 14.29
CA PRO A 28 -10.79 11.94 13.48
C PRO A 28 -10.38 11.78 12.01
N ASP A 29 -11.31 12.10 11.11
CA ASP A 29 -11.14 12.08 9.65
C ASP A 29 -10.69 10.75 9.03
N LEU A 30 -10.52 9.68 9.81
CA LEU A 30 -9.98 8.43 9.31
C LEU A 30 -10.87 7.82 8.23
N VAL A 31 -12.18 7.84 8.42
CA VAL A 31 -13.14 7.30 7.44
C VAL A 31 -13.02 8.04 6.10
N SER A 32 -12.95 9.37 6.12
CA SER A 32 -12.85 10.16 4.89
C SER A 32 -11.48 10.02 4.21
N LEU A 33 -10.40 9.94 5.00
CA LEU A 33 -9.04 9.68 4.53
C LEU A 33 -8.89 8.27 3.93
N ASP A 34 -9.51 7.26 4.55
CA ASP A 34 -9.48 5.88 4.08
C ASP A 34 -10.32 5.72 2.81
N HIS A 35 -11.50 6.34 2.74
CA HIS A 35 -12.28 6.41 1.50
C HIS A 35 -11.49 7.06 0.36
N PHE A 36 -10.78 8.16 0.64
CA PHE A 36 -9.90 8.77 -0.35
C PHE A 36 -8.82 7.79 -0.84
N TYR A 37 -8.08 7.15 0.06
CA TYR A 37 -6.99 6.24 -0.31
C TYR A 37 -7.50 4.98 -1.03
N CYS A 38 -8.56 4.35 -0.52
CA CYS A 38 -9.03 3.06 -1.01
C CYS A 38 -9.91 3.15 -2.27
N LYS A 39 -10.62 4.27 -2.48
CA LYS A 39 -11.63 4.40 -3.54
C LYS A 39 -11.32 5.49 -4.55
N GLN A 40 -10.83 6.65 -4.11
CA GLN A 40 -10.67 7.82 -4.98
C GLN A 40 -9.28 7.85 -5.64
N LEU A 41 -8.22 7.72 -4.84
CA LEU A 41 -6.85 7.88 -5.29
C LEU A 41 -6.47 6.92 -6.44
N PRO A 42 -6.83 5.61 -6.42
CA PRO A 42 -6.55 4.73 -7.53
C PRO A 42 -7.18 5.20 -8.84
N SER A 43 -8.46 5.61 -8.81
CA SER A 43 -9.17 6.14 -9.99
C SER A 43 -8.46 7.38 -10.54
N ILE A 44 -8.17 8.33 -9.66
CA ILE A 44 -7.50 9.60 -10.01
C ILE A 44 -6.13 9.34 -10.66
N ILE A 45 -5.34 8.39 -10.15
CA ILE A 45 -4.04 8.05 -10.74
C ILE A 45 -4.23 7.44 -12.14
N HIS A 46 -5.18 6.52 -12.32
CA HIS A 46 -5.40 5.84 -13.59
C HIS A 46 -6.07 6.72 -14.66
N GLU A 47 -6.87 7.71 -14.27
CA GLU A 47 -7.45 8.71 -15.17
C GLU A 47 -6.36 9.55 -15.89
N ARG A 48 -5.15 9.61 -15.35
CA ARG A 48 -3.99 10.35 -15.91
C ARG A 48 -3.15 9.53 -16.89
N ASN A 49 -3.61 8.34 -17.28
CA ASN A 49 -2.95 7.56 -18.31
C ASN A 49 -2.85 8.35 -19.63
N PRO A 50 -1.73 8.28 -20.37
CA PRO A 50 -0.64 7.29 -20.25
C PRO A 50 0.47 7.66 -19.26
N ASN A 51 0.39 8.80 -18.55
CA ASN A 51 1.41 9.26 -17.61
C ASN A 51 0.84 9.33 -16.18
N PRO A 52 0.45 8.19 -15.58
CA PRO A 52 -0.07 8.16 -14.23
C PRO A 52 0.94 8.76 -13.25
N HIS A 53 0.45 9.55 -12.31
CA HIS A 53 1.25 10.24 -11.29
C HIS A 53 0.38 10.63 -10.10
N ILE A 54 1.03 10.95 -8.99
CA ILE A 54 0.41 11.62 -7.85
C ILE A 54 0.88 13.06 -7.75
N THR A 55 0.04 13.93 -7.20
CA THR A 55 0.36 15.33 -6.88
C THR A 55 0.93 15.46 -5.48
N THR A 56 1.53 16.60 -5.14
CA THR A 56 1.99 16.86 -3.76
C THR A 56 0.82 16.81 -2.79
N LEU A 57 -0.33 17.38 -3.16
CA LEU A 57 -1.54 17.36 -2.33
C LEU A 57 -2.04 15.94 -2.05
N GLU A 58 -2.05 15.08 -3.07
CA GLU A 58 -2.43 13.67 -2.92
C GLU A 58 -1.45 12.89 -2.05
N LEU A 59 -0.15 13.13 -2.21
CA LEU A 59 0.88 12.52 -1.38
C LEU A 59 0.75 12.96 0.08
N SER A 60 0.46 14.25 0.34
CA SER A 60 0.18 14.75 1.69
C SER A 60 -1.05 14.10 2.31
N LYS A 61 -2.15 13.99 1.55
CA LYS A 61 -3.38 13.35 2.03
C LYS A 61 -3.19 11.85 2.30
N LEU A 62 -2.43 11.15 1.45
CA LEU A 62 -2.02 9.77 1.68
C LEU A 62 -1.13 9.65 2.94
N MET A 63 -0.18 10.57 3.14
CA MET A 63 0.63 10.60 4.35
C MET A 63 -0.23 10.80 5.60
N GLN A 64 -1.19 11.72 5.55
CA GLN A 64 -2.14 11.96 6.64
C GLN A 64 -2.94 10.69 6.96
N TRP A 65 -3.53 10.04 5.95
CA TRP A 65 -4.21 8.74 6.09
C TRP A 65 -3.33 7.71 6.81
N LYS A 66 -2.09 7.53 6.34
CA LYS A 66 -1.14 6.56 6.90
C LYS A 66 -0.81 6.86 8.36
N LEU A 67 -0.55 8.13 8.69
CA LEU A 67 -0.21 8.56 10.06
C LEU A 67 -1.39 8.50 11.01
N THR A 68 -2.62 8.76 10.54
CA THR A 68 -3.84 8.61 11.33
C THR A 68 -4.06 7.14 11.70
N ARG A 69 -3.82 6.20 10.78
CA ARG A 69 -3.96 4.77 11.06
C ARG A 69 -2.88 4.22 11.99
N GLY A 70 -1.63 4.57 11.73
CA GLY A 70 -0.47 4.02 12.43
C GLY A 70 0.11 4.95 13.50
N LYS A 71 1.45 4.93 13.62
CA LYS A 71 2.20 5.78 14.54
C LYS A 71 2.28 7.21 14.01
N TRP A 72 1.73 8.16 14.78
CA TRP A 72 1.77 9.58 14.45
C TRP A 72 3.21 10.13 14.44
N ARG A 73 3.60 10.76 13.33
CA ARG A 73 4.93 11.37 13.11
C ARG A 73 4.76 12.65 12.26
N PRO A 74 4.35 13.78 12.86
CA PRO A 74 3.84 14.94 12.12
C PRO A 74 4.89 15.57 11.19
N ARG A 75 6.18 15.52 11.57
CA ARG A 75 7.28 16.02 10.72
C ARG A 75 7.33 15.40 9.33
N LEU A 76 6.84 14.17 9.16
CA LEU A 76 6.77 13.53 7.84
C LEU A 76 5.74 14.19 6.93
N LEU A 77 4.61 14.64 7.50
CA LEU A 77 3.59 15.38 6.77
C LEU A 77 4.12 16.75 6.35
N ASP A 78 4.86 17.44 7.23
CA ASP A 78 5.48 18.73 6.91
C ASP A 78 6.46 18.60 5.74
N PHE A 79 7.31 17.56 5.76
CA PHE A 79 8.25 17.31 4.66
C PHE A 79 7.56 17.07 3.34
N VAL A 80 6.54 16.21 3.33
CA VAL A 80 5.80 15.89 2.11
C VAL A 80 5.04 17.10 1.57
N SER A 81 4.39 17.86 2.45
CA SER A 81 3.60 19.04 2.05
C SER A 81 4.46 20.19 1.53
N SER A 82 5.76 20.16 1.80
CA SER A 82 6.74 21.13 1.30
C SER A 82 7.48 20.67 0.04
N LEU A 83 7.13 19.51 -0.52
CA LEU A 83 7.76 19.02 -1.75
C LEU A 83 7.28 19.80 -2.97
N ASP A 84 8.20 20.04 -3.90
CA ASP A 84 7.88 20.58 -5.21
C ASP A 84 7.00 19.61 -6.01
N GLU A 85 5.96 20.15 -6.65
CA GLU A 85 4.92 19.40 -7.38
C GLU A 85 5.52 18.58 -8.52
N GLU A 86 6.42 19.15 -9.31
CA GLU A 86 7.03 18.47 -10.46
C GLU A 86 7.97 17.36 -10.02
N THR A 87 8.65 17.55 -8.89
CA THR A 87 9.48 16.51 -8.27
C THR A 87 8.65 15.30 -7.85
N VAL A 88 7.47 15.51 -7.23
CA VAL A 88 6.55 14.42 -6.83
C VAL A 88 5.99 13.70 -8.05
N LYS A 89 5.56 14.44 -9.08
CA LYS A 89 5.07 13.84 -10.33
C LYS A 89 6.15 13.01 -11.03
N CYS A 90 7.35 13.56 -11.18
CA CYS A 90 8.46 12.89 -11.86
C CYS A 90 8.86 11.58 -11.14
N ALA A 91 9.00 11.63 -9.81
CA ALA A 91 9.31 10.45 -9.01
C ALA A 91 8.23 9.36 -9.12
N SER A 92 6.95 9.73 -9.01
CA SER A 92 5.85 8.77 -9.11
C SER A 92 5.69 8.17 -10.50
N GLN A 93 5.85 8.94 -11.57
CA GLN A 93 5.84 8.43 -12.95
C GLN A 93 6.95 7.38 -13.18
N LYS A 94 8.18 7.67 -12.73
CA LYS A 94 9.30 6.73 -12.84
C LYS A 94 9.06 5.46 -12.04
N ALA A 95 8.48 5.60 -10.84
CA ALA A 95 8.14 4.48 -9.98
C ALA A 95 7.10 3.56 -10.62
N PHE A 96 6.01 4.12 -11.14
CA PHE A 96 4.96 3.37 -11.81
C PHE A 96 5.46 2.67 -13.07
N LYS A 97 6.27 3.35 -13.89
CA LYS A 97 6.94 2.76 -15.08
C LYS A 97 7.95 1.66 -14.74
N SER A 98 8.45 1.62 -13.51
CA SER A 98 9.40 0.61 -13.07
C SER A 98 8.73 -0.69 -12.66
N LEU A 99 7.41 -0.74 -12.47
CA LEU A 99 6.73 -2.00 -12.19
C LEU A 99 6.79 -2.94 -13.40
N PRO A 100 6.96 -4.26 -13.20
CA PRO A 100 6.89 -4.99 -11.91
C PRO A 100 8.21 -5.03 -11.10
N GLU A 101 9.26 -4.28 -11.46
CA GLU A 101 10.52 -4.21 -10.70
C GLU A 101 10.37 -3.39 -9.42
N ILE A 102 9.83 -4.02 -8.37
CA ILE A 102 9.44 -3.36 -7.11
C ILE A 102 10.60 -2.66 -6.42
N SER A 103 11.80 -3.25 -6.44
CA SER A 103 12.99 -2.65 -5.83
C SER A 103 13.32 -1.29 -6.45
N LYS A 104 13.26 -1.21 -7.78
CA LYS A 104 13.45 0.02 -8.53
C LYS A 104 12.32 1.00 -8.26
N ALA A 105 11.07 0.56 -8.32
CA ALA A 105 9.89 1.39 -8.08
C ALA A 105 9.91 2.08 -6.69
N ILE A 106 10.30 1.36 -5.64
CA ILE A 106 10.46 1.97 -4.30
C ILE A 106 11.60 2.98 -4.30
N THR A 107 12.72 2.65 -4.92
CA THR A 107 13.90 3.54 -4.97
C THR A 107 13.57 4.88 -5.60
N GLU A 108 12.81 4.88 -6.70
CA GLU A 108 12.33 6.09 -7.39
C GLU A 108 11.48 7.00 -6.50
N LEU A 109 10.74 6.46 -5.53
CA LEU A 109 9.92 7.24 -4.58
C LEU A 109 10.70 7.67 -3.34
N THR A 110 11.68 6.88 -2.89
CA THR A 110 12.46 7.19 -1.67
C THR A 110 13.45 8.35 -1.81
N VAL A 111 13.57 8.90 -3.02
CA VAL A 111 14.28 10.18 -3.25
C VAL A 111 13.52 11.38 -2.65
N LEU A 112 12.20 11.24 -2.45
CA LEU A 112 11.35 12.29 -1.90
C LEU A 112 11.55 12.39 -0.38
N LYS A 113 11.86 13.60 0.10
CA LYS A 113 12.04 13.84 1.53
C LYS A 113 10.77 13.49 2.31
N GLY A 114 10.92 12.67 3.36
CA GLY A 114 9.79 12.18 4.17
C GLY A 114 9.13 10.90 3.64
N VAL A 115 9.53 10.42 2.45
CA VAL A 115 9.04 9.18 1.86
C VAL A 115 10.08 8.07 2.06
N GLY A 116 9.82 7.16 3.00
CA GLY A 116 10.58 5.90 3.14
C GLY A 116 9.86 4.72 2.49
N PRO A 117 10.43 3.50 2.53
CA PRO A 117 9.84 2.29 1.91
C PRO A 117 8.37 2.05 2.28
N ALA A 118 7.98 2.29 3.54
CA ALA A 118 6.59 2.14 3.95
C ALA A 118 5.65 3.13 3.24
N THR A 119 6.03 4.41 3.09
CA THR A 119 5.19 5.38 2.36
C THR A 119 5.23 5.13 0.86
N ALA A 120 6.40 4.80 0.31
CA ALA A 120 6.55 4.44 -1.10
C ALA A 120 5.66 3.23 -1.45
N SER A 121 5.61 2.20 -0.60
CA SER A 121 4.74 1.04 -0.81
C SER A 121 3.24 1.39 -0.80
N ALA A 122 2.81 2.40 -0.03
CA ALA A 122 1.42 2.86 -0.06
C ALA A 122 1.08 3.54 -1.39
N VAL A 123 1.99 4.37 -1.91
CA VAL A 123 1.84 4.99 -3.24
C VAL A 123 1.75 3.93 -4.33
N LEU A 124 2.62 2.92 -4.30
CA LEU A 124 2.59 1.83 -5.27
C LEU A 124 1.32 0.96 -5.12
N ALA A 125 0.88 0.69 -3.90
CA ALA A 125 -0.34 -0.08 -3.63
C ALA A 125 -1.61 0.64 -4.12
N ALA A 126 -1.63 1.98 -4.09
CA ALA A 126 -2.74 2.74 -4.66
C ALA A 126 -2.79 2.66 -6.20
N TYR A 127 -1.65 2.42 -6.87
CA TYR A 127 -1.57 2.32 -8.32
C TYR A 127 -1.66 0.87 -8.85
N ALA A 128 -1.03 -0.08 -8.17
CA ALA A 128 -0.91 -1.47 -8.62
C ALA A 128 -0.95 -2.43 -7.42
N PRO A 129 -2.10 -2.54 -6.72
CA PRO A 129 -2.22 -3.34 -5.49
C PRO A 129 -1.92 -4.83 -5.71
N ASP A 130 -2.15 -5.35 -6.93
CA ASP A 130 -1.88 -6.75 -7.29
C ASP A 130 -0.37 -7.05 -7.40
N VAL A 131 0.45 -6.02 -7.59
CA VAL A 131 1.90 -6.15 -7.77
C VAL A 131 2.65 -5.72 -6.51
N ALA A 132 2.30 -4.56 -5.96
CA ALA A 132 3.02 -3.90 -4.88
C ALA A 132 2.13 -3.73 -3.64
N PRO A 133 2.15 -4.67 -2.69
CA PRO A 133 1.35 -4.58 -1.46
C PRO A 133 1.85 -3.48 -0.53
N PHE A 134 0.95 -2.88 0.25
CA PHE A 134 1.30 -1.87 1.24
C PHE A 134 2.00 -2.49 2.47
N MET A 135 3.17 -1.95 2.84
CA MET A 135 3.98 -2.34 4.00
C MET A 135 3.47 -1.72 5.31
N SER A 136 2.30 -2.16 5.79
CA SER A 136 1.78 -1.74 7.10
C SER A 136 2.44 -2.50 8.25
N ASP A 137 2.43 -1.95 9.47
CA ASP A 137 2.99 -2.60 10.66
C ASP A 137 2.32 -3.95 10.92
N GLU A 138 0.99 -4.00 10.86
CA GLU A 138 0.18 -5.19 11.07
C GLU A 138 0.46 -6.26 10.01
N ALA A 139 0.59 -5.85 8.75
CA ALA A 139 0.91 -6.76 7.65
C ALA A 139 2.33 -7.33 7.80
N MET A 140 3.29 -6.50 8.20
CA MET A 140 4.66 -6.92 8.50
C MET A 140 4.72 -7.91 9.68
N VAL A 141 4.00 -7.65 10.77
CA VAL A 141 3.88 -8.61 11.88
C VAL A 141 3.26 -9.92 11.39
N ALA A 142 2.16 -9.86 10.65
CA ALA A 142 1.46 -11.05 10.18
C ALA A 142 2.32 -11.93 9.25
N ALA A 143 3.04 -11.31 8.32
CA ALA A 143 3.83 -12.01 7.31
C ALA A 143 5.24 -12.41 7.79
N LEU A 144 5.92 -11.53 8.54
CA LEU A 144 7.33 -11.69 8.90
C LEU A 144 7.54 -11.96 10.40
N GLY A 145 6.53 -11.74 11.24
CA GLY A 145 6.65 -11.86 12.70
C GLY A 145 7.39 -10.70 13.36
N ASN A 146 7.67 -9.62 12.64
CA ASN A 146 8.31 -8.40 13.17
C ASN A 146 7.86 -7.17 12.36
N SER A 147 7.87 -5.99 12.99
CA SER A 147 7.48 -4.71 12.37
C SER A 147 8.54 -3.62 12.47
N LYS A 148 9.73 -3.93 12.98
CA LYS A 148 10.69 -2.90 13.43
C LYS A 148 11.58 -2.33 12.33
N GLU A 149 11.58 -2.89 11.13
CA GLU A 149 12.52 -2.53 10.07
C GLU A 149 11.81 -2.10 8.77
N TYR A 150 11.67 -0.79 8.56
CA TYR A 150 11.14 -0.21 7.32
C TYR A 150 12.21 -0.08 6.23
N THR A 151 12.94 -1.15 5.96
CA THR A 151 14.01 -1.18 4.95
C THR A 151 13.49 -1.74 3.63
N LEU A 152 14.15 -1.37 2.52
CA LEU A 152 13.83 -1.95 1.20
C LEU A 152 13.98 -3.48 1.21
N LYS A 153 15.03 -4.00 1.87
CA LYS A 153 15.27 -5.44 1.99
C LYS A 153 14.10 -6.16 2.66
N GLN A 154 13.60 -5.64 3.77
CA GLN A 154 12.46 -6.23 4.47
C GLN A 154 11.16 -6.12 3.66
N TYR A 155 10.98 -5.00 2.95
CA TYR A 155 9.85 -4.85 2.05
C TYR A 155 9.83 -5.90 0.94
N LEU A 156 10.97 -6.19 0.30
CA LEU A 156 11.03 -7.22 -0.75
C LEU A 156 10.69 -8.61 -0.20
N VAL A 157 11.20 -8.98 0.99
CA VAL A 157 10.83 -10.24 1.65
C VAL A 157 9.32 -10.30 1.95
N PHE A 158 8.74 -9.17 2.38
CA PHE A 158 7.30 -9.05 2.62
C PHE A 158 6.46 -9.28 1.35
N VAL A 159 6.84 -8.62 0.26
CA VAL A 159 6.20 -8.78 -1.06
C VAL A 159 6.25 -10.24 -1.50
N ASP A 160 7.43 -10.87 -1.46
CA ASP A 160 7.61 -12.26 -1.90
C ASP A 160 6.69 -13.21 -1.14
N LYS A 161 6.56 -13.02 0.19
CA LYS A 161 5.66 -13.84 1.00
C LYS A 161 4.19 -13.63 0.65
N LEU A 162 3.76 -12.39 0.43
CA LEU A 162 2.38 -12.10 0.06
C LEU A 162 2.04 -12.65 -1.33
N GLN A 163 2.92 -12.45 -2.31
CA GLN A 163 2.73 -12.99 -3.66
C GLN A 163 2.72 -14.53 -3.68
N ALA A 164 3.61 -15.17 -2.91
CA ALA A 164 3.60 -16.62 -2.76
C ALA A 164 2.28 -17.11 -2.15
N LYS A 165 1.77 -16.42 -1.12
CA LYS A 165 0.49 -16.75 -0.50
C LYS A 165 -0.69 -16.58 -1.45
N ALA A 166 -0.74 -15.48 -2.19
CA ALA A 166 -1.81 -15.21 -3.17
C ALA A 166 -1.87 -16.31 -4.24
N LYS A 167 -0.71 -16.76 -4.76
CA LYS A 167 -0.62 -17.86 -5.74
C LYS A 167 -1.16 -19.18 -5.20
N VAL A 168 -0.88 -19.51 -3.92
CA VAL A 168 -1.38 -20.74 -3.28
C VAL A 168 -2.91 -20.71 -3.13
N SER A 169 -3.47 -19.59 -2.65
CA SER A 169 -4.92 -19.43 -2.48
C SER A 169 -5.67 -19.51 -3.81
N PHE A 170 -5.09 -18.97 -4.89
CA PHE A 170 -5.65 -19.07 -6.24
C PHE A 170 -5.72 -20.54 -6.72
N ARG A 171 -4.61 -21.29 -6.59
CA ARG A 171 -4.54 -22.71 -7.00
C ARG A 171 -5.55 -23.59 -6.24
N LEU A 172 -5.70 -23.39 -4.92
CA LEU A 172 -6.64 -24.16 -4.10
C LEU A 172 -8.11 -23.89 -4.46
N THR A 173 -8.43 -22.68 -4.89
CA THR A 173 -9.78 -22.31 -5.32
C THR A 173 -10.13 -22.97 -6.65
N VAL A 174 -9.21 -22.96 -7.61
CA VAL A 174 -9.39 -23.63 -8.91
C VAL A 174 -9.51 -25.15 -8.75
N ALA A 175 -8.67 -25.76 -7.91
CA ALA A 175 -8.73 -27.21 -7.65
C ALA A 175 -10.03 -27.66 -6.96
N ARG A 176 -10.63 -26.81 -6.11
CA ARG A 176 -11.91 -27.11 -5.44
C ARG A 176 -13.12 -26.92 -6.36
N ASN A 177 -13.06 -25.97 -7.30
CA ASN A 177 -14.13 -25.68 -8.25
C ASN A 177 -14.05 -26.52 -9.55
N GLY A 178 -12.95 -27.24 -9.77
CA GLY A 178 -12.72 -28.15 -10.90
C GLY A 178 -13.17 -29.60 -10.67
N LYS A 179 -14.25 -29.83 -9.91
CA LYS A 179 -14.92 -31.15 -9.90
C LYS A 179 -15.86 -31.22 -11.10
N TYR A 180 -15.38 -31.90 -12.15
CA TYR A 180 -16.23 -32.56 -13.15
C TYR A 180 -17.09 -33.64 -12.49
#